data_AF-A0A8H5D9H2-F1
#
_entry.id   AF-A0A8H5D9H2-F1
#
_cell.length_a   1.000
_cell.length_b   1.000
_cell.length_c   1.000
_cell.angle_alpha   90.00
_cell.angle_beta   90.00
_cell.angle_gamma   90.00
#
_symmetry.space_group_name_H-M   'P 1'
#
loop_
_entity.id
_entity.type
_entity.pdbx_description
1 polymer ?
#
loop_
_entity_poly.entity_id
_entity_poly.type
_entity_poly.pdbx_seq_one_letter_code
_entity_poly.pdbx_strand_id
1 'polypeptide(L)'
;MLSSVSQKTSLYLDFFSRPLPQTALFGYDQSFNSPPLPSNPSPLGANASAALDREPRILLVSMYLPLEKSKHSQGDYSYWQSKFLGSITTPVYFYTTPSLEPGVLSSRGSLPIHVNTSFTSAFEVPPLQGLQDRYRKMQKLDRETWGHNADLYAVWNAKLWLLDNAVQQLKREGEEYDYVFWNDAGSFRWDHPYTRWPDPKRVDEVWQAGLEQARAAGNMTARKEDILFFPLTGTYDWLRRYWREDDGPVDAEISEGSFFGGSPETMSWWTKVFYAYHDYWLQRGLFVGKDQTIFNSLFLLFPSRVIGVWISDPATNIGLPPRFDTGPLGACGNPWHYYQYFLASQEEQRVMRQRWMTDLEARVEWPWKGWKWWLKRQECRVTRVVWVQDMVNDAFGKGWGVRKTLQIP
;
A
#
# COMPACT_ATOMS: atom_id res chain seq x y z
N MET A 1 -4.08 38.06 -41.23
CA MET A 1 -4.64 36.76 -40.80
C MET A 1 -3.61 35.66 -41.01
N LEU A 2 -2.68 35.49 -40.07
CA LEU A 2 -1.77 34.34 -40.02
C LEU A 2 -1.56 34.01 -38.54
N SER A 3 -2.27 33.01 -38.03
CA SER A 3 -2.06 32.47 -36.68
C SER A 3 -1.08 31.30 -36.77
N SER A 4 0.09 31.44 -36.17
CA SER A 4 1.03 30.34 -36.00
C SER A 4 0.56 29.44 -34.86
N VAL A 5 0.39 28.16 -35.17
CA VAL A 5 0.15 27.10 -34.18
C VAL A 5 1.52 26.63 -33.69
N SER A 6 1.87 27.02 -32.46
CA SER A 6 3.05 26.49 -31.76
C SER A 6 2.63 25.21 -31.04
N GLN A 7 2.99 24.06 -31.62
CA GLN A 7 2.97 22.78 -30.90
C GLN A 7 4.13 22.76 -29.90
N LYS A 8 3.81 22.91 -28.61
CA LYS A 8 4.74 22.59 -27.52
C LYS A 8 4.59 21.12 -27.16
N THR A 9 5.57 20.31 -27.56
CA THR A 9 5.82 18.99 -26.98
C THR A 9 6.31 19.17 -25.55
N SER A 10 5.41 19.00 -24.59
CA SER A 10 5.75 18.95 -23.16
C SER A 10 6.16 17.52 -22.81
N LEU A 11 7.47 17.26 -22.73
CA LEU A 11 8.01 16.08 -22.06
C LEU A 11 7.71 16.18 -20.57
N TYR A 12 6.67 15.48 -20.12
CA TYR A 12 6.38 15.25 -18.72
C TYR A 12 7.44 14.31 -18.14
N LEU A 13 8.44 14.88 -17.47
CA LEU A 13 9.25 14.16 -16.49
C LEU A 13 8.46 14.16 -15.18
N ASP A 14 7.88 13.02 -14.84
CA ASP A 14 7.37 12.76 -13.48
C ASP A 14 8.54 12.90 -12.50
N PHE A 15 8.62 14.07 -11.85
CA PHE A 15 9.52 14.32 -10.74
C PHE A 15 8.98 13.59 -9.50
N PHE A 16 9.23 12.28 -9.43
CA PHE A 16 9.32 11.61 -8.15
C PHE A 16 10.70 11.91 -7.57
N SER A 17 10.69 12.65 -6.48
CA SER A 17 11.85 12.96 -5.64
C SER A 17 12.66 11.69 -5.40
N ARG A 18 13.81 11.57 -6.07
CA ARG A 18 14.78 10.53 -5.75
C ARG A 18 15.18 10.72 -4.29
N PRO A 19 15.12 9.69 -3.42
CA PRO A 19 15.76 9.79 -2.14
C PRO A 19 17.25 10.08 -2.38
N LEU A 20 17.77 11.13 -1.75
CA LEU A 20 19.21 11.35 -1.70
C LEU A 20 19.85 10.08 -1.14
N PRO A 21 20.95 9.57 -1.74
CA PRO A 21 21.65 8.44 -1.16
C PRO A 21 22.21 8.89 0.20
N GLN A 22 21.57 8.46 1.30
CA GLN A 22 22.18 8.51 2.62
C GLN A 22 23.35 7.52 2.60
N THR A 23 24.55 8.03 2.34
CA THR A 23 25.80 7.32 2.60
C THR A 23 25.99 7.26 4.11
N ALA A 24 25.38 6.26 4.74
CA ALA A 24 25.73 5.89 6.08
C ALA A 24 27.08 5.13 6.04
N LEU A 25 28.15 5.80 6.43
CA LEU A 25 29.44 5.18 6.70
C LEU A 25 29.33 4.39 8.00
N PHE A 26 28.85 3.15 7.91
CA PHE A 26 28.99 2.17 8.98
C PHE A 26 30.19 1.27 8.68
N GLY A 27 31.18 1.30 9.56
CA GLY A 27 32.32 0.38 9.53
C GLY A 27 31.83 -1.05 9.72
N TYR A 28 31.98 -1.87 8.67
CA TYR A 28 31.60 -3.27 8.68
C TYR A 28 32.79 -4.12 9.12
N ASP A 29 32.64 -4.80 10.25
CA ASP A 29 33.49 -5.92 10.65
C ASP A 29 33.08 -7.15 9.83
N GLN A 30 33.99 -7.64 8.97
CA GLN A 30 33.74 -8.77 8.08
C GLN A 30 34.12 -10.08 8.75
N SER A 31 33.20 -10.67 9.50
CA SER A 31 33.19 -12.11 9.78
C SER A 31 31.78 -12.64 10.01
N PHE A 32 30.99 -12.73 8.94
CA PHE A 32 29.74 -13.50 8.96
C PHE A 32 29.77 -14.56 7.87
N ASN A 33 29.91 -15.82 8.29
CA ASN A 33 29.53 -16.97 7.49
C ASN A 33 28.03 -16.86 7.19
N SER A 34 27.66 -16.59 5.94
CA SER A 34 26.27 -16.60 5.51
C SER A 34 25.66 -17.98 5.77
N PRO A 35 24.57 -18.11 6.53
CA PRO A 35 23.84 -19.36 6.62
C PRO A 35 23.27 -19.73 5.24
N PRO A 36 23.18 -21.02 4.89
CA PRO A 36 22.58 -21.45 3.64
C PRO A 36 21.13 -20.97 3.55
N LEU A 37 20.73 -20.58 2.35
CA LEU A 37 19.33 -20.27 2.00
C LEU A 37 18.43 -21.43 2.46
N PRO A 38 17.27 -21.16 3.08
CA PRO A 38 16.38 -22.22 3.53
C PRO A 38 15.92 -23.05 2.33
N SER A 39 16.28 -24.33 2.32
CA SER A 39 15.72 -25.35 1.45
C SER A 39 14.22 -25.49 1.74
N ASN A 40 13.44 -25.73 0.69
CA ASN A 40 11.99 -25.96 0.69
C ASN A 40 11.46 -26.59 2.00
N PRO A 41 10.38 -26.06 2.60
CA PRO A 41 9.82 -26.61 3.82
C PRO A 41 9.36 -28.06 3.59
N SER A 42 9.81 -28.95 4.49
CA SER A 42 9.32 -30.33 4.56
C SER A 42 7.85 -30.36 5.01
N PRO A 43 7.05 -31.34 4.54
CA PRO A 43 5.64 -31.45 4.87
C PRO A 43 5.49 -31.85 6.35
N LEU A 44 5.10 -30.89 7.19
CA LEU A 44 4.79 -31.11 8.60
C LEU A 44 3.39 -31.70 8.76
N GLY A 45 3.32 -32.86 9.41
CA GLY A 45 2.30 -33.22 10.41
C GLY A 45 0.84 -33.15 9.99
N ALA A 46 0.35 -34.18 9.32
CA ALA A 46 -1.07 -34.49 9.21
C ALA A 46 -1.62 -34.90 10.59
N ASN A 47 -2.16 -33.95 11.38
CA ASN A 47 -3.12 -34.24 12.49
C ASN A 47 -3.74 -32.97 13.13
N ALA A 48 -4.02 -31.94 12.34
CA ALA A 48 -4.99 -30.88 12.69
C ALA A 48 -6.18 -31.00 11.73
N SER A 49 -7.06 -31.97 11.98
CA SER A 49 -8.18 -32.31 11.12
C SER A 49 -9.41 -31.44 11.39
N ALA A 50 -10.08 -31.08 10.29
CA ALA A 50 -11.49 -30.71 10.18
C ALA A 50 -11.94 -29.26 10.43
N ALA A 51 -11.04 -28.28 10.55
CA ALA A 51 -11.38 -26.92 10.11
C ALA A 51 -11.15 -26.88 8.59
N LEU A 52 -12.23 -27.10 7.84
CA LEU A 52 -12.26 -27.29 6.39
C LEU A 52 -11.31 -26.35 5.63
N ASP A 53 -10.60 -26.96 4.69
CA ASP A 53 -9.70 -26.49 3.63
C ASP A 53 -10.32 -25.43 2.69
N ARG A 54 -11.20 -24.57 3.21
CA ARG A 54 -11.84 -23.52 2.43
C ARG A 54 -10.84 -22.40 2.21
N GLU A 55 -10.70 -22.05 0.95
CA GLU A 55 -9.90 -20.91 0.55
C GLU A 55 -10.41 -19.62 1.21
N PRO A 56 -9.52 -18.72 1.70
CA PRO A 56 -9.94 -17.47 2.31
C PRO A 56 -10.75 -16.61 1.34
N ARG A 57 -11.85 -16.04 1.83
CA ARG A 57 -12.63 -15.05 1.10
C ARG A 57 -12.04 -13.67 1.30
N ILE A 58 -11.79 -12.98 0.18
CA ILE A 58 -11.23 -11.63 0.16
C ILE A 58 -12.26 -10.66 -0.39
N LEU A 59 -12.43 -9.52 0.27
CA LEU A 59 -13.14 -8.36 -0.25
C LEU A 59 -12.15 -7.24 -0.57
N LEU A 60 -12.27 -6.64 -1.75
CA LEU A 60 -11.62 -5.39 -2.08
C LEU A 60 -12.62 -4.24 -1.93
N VAL A 61 -12.26 -3.20 -1.19
CA VAL A 61 -13.02 -1.96 -1.11
C VAL A 61 -12.27 -0.88 -1.86
N SER A 62 -13.00 -0.15 -2.70
CA SER A 62 -12.44 0.93 -3.50
C SER A 62 -13.44 2.06 -3.67
N MET A 63 -12.96 3.18 -4.19
CA MET A 63 -13.78 4.34 -4.46
C MET A 63 -13.25 5.12 -5.66
N TYR A 64 -14.17 5.75 -6.38
CA TYR A 64 -13.86 6.83 -7.30
C TYR A 64 -14.89 7.96 -7.18
N LEU A 65 -14.45 9.11 -6.67
CA LEU A 65 -15.25 10.34 -6.65
C LEU A 65 -14.54 11.39 -7.53
N PRO A 66 -15.24 12.02 -8.48
CA PRO A 66 -14.63 13.01 -9.35
C PRO A 66 -14.31 14.27 -8.54
N LEU A 67 -13.08 14.76 -8.66
CA LEU A 67 -12.66 16.01 -8.04
C LEU A 67 -12.71 17.14 -9.06
N GLU A 68 -13.11 18.34 -8.63
CA GLU A 68 -13.10 19.55 -9.48
C GLU A 68 -11.72 19.78 -10.12
N LYS A 69 -10.66 19.54 -9.35
CA LYS A 69 -9.27 19.57 -9.81
C LYS A 69 -8.62 18.21 -9.57
N SER A 70 -8.49 17.44 -10.64
CA SER A 70 -7.83 16.13 -10.64
C SER A 70 -6.41 16.22 -11.19
N LYS A 71 -5.49 15.40 -10.65
CA LYS A 71 -4.09 15.29 -11.14
C LYS A 71 -4.01 14.66 -12.54
N HIS A 72 -4.95 13.77 -12.85
CA HIS A 72 -5.00 13.00 -14.09
C HIS A 72 -6.33 13.21 -14.79
N SER A 73 -6.37 12.92 -16.09
CA SER A 73 -7.58 13.07 -16.88
C SER A 73 -8.61 11.99 -16.54
N GLN A 74 -9.89 12.24 -16.84
CA GLN A 74 -10.92 11.21 -16.72
C GLN A 74 -10.61 9.98 -17.58
N GLY A 75 -9.96 10.17 -18.74
CA GLY A 75 -9.55 9.07 -19.61
C GLY A 75 -8.51 8.15 -18.96
N ASP A 76 -7.52 8.73 -18.26
CA ASP A 76 -6.51 7.97 -17.52
C ASP A 76 -7.18 7.14 -16.41
N TYR A 77 -8.08 7.75 -15.63
CA TYR A 77 -8.80 7.04 -14.58
C TYR A 77 -9.68 5.93 -15.13
N SER A 78 -10.40 6.16 -16.23
CA SER A 78 -11.20 5.11 -16.88
C SER A 78 -10.31 3.96 -17.37
N TYR A 79 -9.13 4.26 -17.92
CA TYR A 79 -8.17 3.23 -18.31
C TYR A 79 -7.68 2.42 -17.10
N TRP A 80 -7.24 3.07 -16.02
CA TRP A 80 -6.77 2.38 -14.82
C TRP A 80 -7.87 1.56 -14.14
N GLN A 81 -9.09 2.11 -14.06
CA GLN A 81 -10.26 1.39 -13.55
C GLN A 81 -10.58 0.17 -14.39
N SER A 82 -10.44 0.23 -15.73
CA SER A 82 -10.65 -0.95 -16.57
C SER A 82 -9.65 -2.07 -16.30
N LYS A 83 -8.40 -1.74 -15.92
CA LYS A 83 -7.40 -2.75 -15.54
C LYS A 83 -7.75 -3.40 -14.22
N PHE A 84 -8.14 -2.59 -13.23
CA PHE A 84 -8.55 -3.08 -11.93
C PHE A 84 -9.89 -3.86 -12.01
N LEU A 85 -10.98 -3.17 -12.34
CA LEU A 85 -12.34 -3.73 -12.30
C LEU A 85 -12.57 -4.82 -13.35
N GLY A 86 -11.97 -4.69 -14.54
CA GLY A 86 -12.21 -5.61 -15.65
C GLY A 86 -11.35 -6.87 -15.61
N SER A 87 -10.22 -6.88 -14.87
CA SER A 87 -9.30 -8.02 -14.84
C SER A 87 -9.34 -8.79 -13.53
N ILE A 88 -9.60 -8.11 -12.41
CA ILE A 88 -9.53 -8.72 -11.07
C ILE A 88 -10.84 -9.43 -10.72
N THR A 89 -10.81 -10.73 -10.47
CA THR A 89 -12.02 -11.55 -10.22
C THR A 89 -12.52 -11.49 -8.77
N THR A 90 -11.67 -11.05 -7.83
CA THR A 90 -12.02 -10.87 -6.41
C THR A 90 -13.23 -9.95 -6.25
N PRO A 91 -14.20 -10.25 -5.36
CA PRO A 91 -15.34 -9.38 -5.10
C PRO A 91 -14.92 -7.96 -4.72
N VAL A 92 -15.62 -6.97 -5.25
CA VAL A 92 -15.34 -5.54 -5.02
C VAL A 92 -16.56 -4.87 -4.40
N TYR A 93 -16.37 -4.09 -3.33
CA TYR A 93 -17.32 -3.07 -2.88
C TYR A 93 -16.80 -1.71 -3.36
N PHE A 94 -17.58 -1.03 -4.19
CA PHE A 94 -17.13 0.17 -4.90
C PHE A 94 -18.03 1.37 -4.59
N TYR A 95 -17.43 2.41 -4.03
CA TYR A 95 -18.11 3.69 -3.81
C TYR A 95 -17.91 4.63 -5.02
N THR A 96 -18.98 5.23 -5.52
CA THR A 96 -18.92 6.17 -6.65
C THR A 96 -20.12 7.12 -6.64
N THR A 97 -20.21 8.02 -7.60
CA THR A 97 -21.40 8.88 -7.76
C THR A 97 -22.46 8.19 -8.63
N PRO A 98 -23.76 8.54 -8.49
CA PRO A 98 -24.82 8.00 -9.35
C PRO A 98 -24.54 8.17 -10.86
N SER A 99 -23.90 9.29 -11.24
CA SER A 99 -23.54 9.59 -12.63
C SER A 99 -22.42 8.69 -13.19
N LEU A 100 -21.60 8.08 -12.33
CA LEU A 100 -20.46 7.26 -12.73
C LEU A 100 -20.71 5.76 -12.57
N GLU A 101 -21.75 5.37 -11.85
CA GLU A 101 -22.14 3.96 -11.65
C GLU A 101 -22.25 3.17 -12.97
N PRO A 102 -22.91 3.66 -14.05
CA PRO A 102 -22.96 2.93 -15.31
C PRO A 102 -21.58 2.62 -15.89
N GLY A 103 -20.61 3.54 -15.74
CA GLY A 103 -19.24 3.34 -16.21
C GLY A 103 -18.48 2.31 -15.38
N VAL A 104 -18.70 2.30 -14.06
CA VAL A 104 -18.13 1.30 -13.14
C VAL A 104 -18.68 -0.09 -13.46
N LEU A 105 -20.01 -0.23 -13.60
CA LEU A 105 -20.66 -1.50 -13.95
C LEU A 105 -20.22 -1.99 -15.34
N SER A 106 -20.14 -1.09 -16.32
CA SER A 106 -19.65 -1.44 -17.65
C SER A 106 -18.19 -1.90 -17.64
N SER A 107 -17.33 -1.28 -16.82
CA SER A 107 -15.93 -1.69 -16.68
C SER A 107 -15.78 -3.03 -15.97
N ARG A 108 -16.69 -3.34 -15.05
CA ARG A 108 -16.72 -4.60 -14.30
C ARG A 108 -17.24 -5.79 -15.11
N GLY A 109 -18.21 -5.55 -16.00
CA GLY A 109 -18.85 -6.62 -16.77
C GLY A 109 -19.68 -7.55 -15.87
N SER A 110 -19.42 -8.85 -15.94
CA SER A 110 -20.14 -9.89 -15.17
C SER A 110 -19.47 -10.28 -13.85
N LEU A 111 -18.33 -9.65 -13.49
CA LEU A 111 -17.60 -9.99 -12.28
C LEU A 111 -18.30 -9.46 -11.01
N PRO A 112 -18.20 -10.13 -9.85
CA PRO A 112 -18.93 -9.75 -8.64
C PRO A 112 -18.60 -8.33 -8.16
N ILE A 113 -19.61 -7.48 -7.95
CA ILE A 113 -19.44 -6.12 -7.44
C ILE A 113 -20.67 -5.68 -6.65
N HIS A 114 -20.42 -4.91 -5.59
CA HIS A 114 -21.42 -4.11 -4.88
C HIS A 114 -21.10 -2.64 -5.16
N VAL A 115 -22.05 -1.90 -5.75
CA VAL A 115 -21.86 -0.46 -6.02
C VAL A 115 -22.69 0.35 -5.04
N ASN A 116 -22.05 1.31 -4.37
CA ASN A 116 -22.71 2.23 -3.45
C ASN A 116 -22.56 3.67 -3.95
N THR A 117 -23.69 4.29 -4.27
CA THR A 117 -23.78 5.65 -4.81
C THR A 117 -24.29 6.68 -3.82
N SER A 118 -24.28 6.36 -2.51
CA SER A 118 -24.83 7.20 -1.45
C SER A 118 -24.05 8.49 -1.20
N PHE A 119 -22.85 8.62 -1.77
CA PHE A 119 -21.98 9.78 -1.57
C PHE A 119 -21.62 10.42 -2.92
N THR A 120 -21.85 11.71 -3.05
CA THR A 120 -21.41 12.53 -4.18
C THR A 120 -20.11 13.29 -3.88
N SER A 121 -19.75 13.41 -2.61
CA SER A 121 -18.51 14.02 -2.13
C SER A 121 -17.93 13.23 -0.96
N ALA A 122 -16.60 13.22 -0.83
CA ALA A 122 -15.94 12.61 0.33
C ALA A 122 -16.28 13.32 1.65
N PHE A 123 -16.69 14.60 1.61
CA PHE A 123 -17.16 15.31 2.80
C PHE A 123 -18.55 14.87 3.28
N GLU A 124 -19.29 14.07 2.51
CA GLU A 124 -20.54 13.46 2.95
C GLU A 124 -20.30 12.19 3.77
N VAL A 125 -19.08 11.65 3.75
CA VAL A 125 -18.68 10.49 4.56
C VAL A 125 -18.68 10.90 6.05
N PRO A 126 -19.37 10.18 6.95
CA PRO A 126 -19.70 10.66 8.30
C PRO A 126 -18.56 11.28 9.12
N PRO A 127 -17.37 10.67 9.28
CA PRO A 127 -16.28 11.28 10.04
C PRO A 127 -15.72 12.58 9.43
N LEU A 128 -16.06 12.90 8.18
CA LEU A 128 -15.57 14.07 7.46
C LEU A 128 -16.62 15.17 7.29
N GLN A 129 -17.86 14.91 7.70
CA GLN A 129 -18.95 15.88 7.60
C GLN A 129 -18.61 17.15 8.38
N GLY A 130 -18.75 18.31 7.72
CA GLY A 130 -18.45 19.62 8.30
C GLY A 130 -16.96 19.96 8.39
N LEU A 131 -16.04 19.12 7.88
CA LEU A 131 -14.60 19.39 7.93
C LEU A 131 -14.06 20.16 6.72
N GLN A 132 -14.89 20.46 5.72
CA GLN A 132 -14.46 21.08 4.46
C GLN A 132 -13.65 22.37 4.66
N ASP A 133 -14.15 23.30 5.48
CA ASP A 133 -13.44 24.56 5.73
C ASP A 133 -12.16 24.38 6.54
N ARG A 134 -12.09 23.35 7.41
CA ARG A 134 -10.86 23.01 8.12
C ARG A 134 -9.82 22.47 7.14
N TYR A 135 -10.22 21.62 6.20
CA TYR A 135 -9.33 21.04 5.21
C TYR A 135 -8.83 22.09 4.21
N ARG A 136 -9.68 23.04 3.81
CA ARG A 136 -9.28 24.21 3.02
C ARG A 136 -8.25 25.09 3.75
N LYS A 137 -8.35 25.23 5.08
CA LYS A 137 -7.34 25.92 5.89
C LYS A 137 -6.04 25.12 5.96
N MET A 138 -6.12 23.80 6.15
CA MET A 138 -4.95 22.91 6.18
C MET A 138 -4.20 22.84 4.86
N GLN A 139 -4.89 22.95 3.73
CA GLN A 139 -4.23 23.02 2.43
C GLN A 139 -3.17 24.11 2.41
N LYS A 140 -3.38 25.25 3.09
CA LYS A 140 -2.39 26.33 3.18
C LYS A 140 -1.11 25.97 3.93
N LEU A 141 -1.14 24.89 4.72
CA LEU A 141 0.01 24.35 5.45
C LEU A 141 0.75 23.27 4.63
N ASP A 142 0.15 22.75 3.55
CA ASP A 142 0.77 21.70 2.74
C ASP A 142 1.83 22.27 1.80
N ARG A 143 3.05 21.75 1.91
CA ARG A 143 4.15 22.04 0.99
C ARG A 143 3.85 21.62 -0.47
N GLU A 144 2.85 20.77 -0.67
CA GLU A 144 2.43 20.23 -1.98
C GLU A 144 1.06 20.76 -2.46
N THR A 145 0.67 21.97 -2.02
CA THR A 145 -0.56 22.67 -2.45
C THR A 145 -0.83 22.70 -3.97
N TRP A 146 0.21 22.60 -4.80
CA TRP A 146 0.08 22.60 -6.26
C TRP A 146 -0.68 21.36 -6.77
N GLY A 147 -0.45 20.21 -6.14
CA GLY A 147 -1.02 18.92 -6.50
C GLY A 147 -2.12 18.45 -5.56
N HIS A 148 -2.23 19.02 -4.36
CA HIS A 148 -3.17 18.62 -3.34
C HIS A 148 -4.25 19.67 -3.06
N ASN A 149 -5.44 19.20 -2.72
CA ASN A 149 -6.58 20.04 -2.37
C ASN A 149 -7.42 19.41 -1.25
N ALA A 150 -8.34 20.19 -0.69
CA ALA A 150 -9.18 19.77 0.42
C ALA A 150 -10.02 18.53 0.11
N ASP A 151 -10.56 18.42 -1.11
CA ASP A 151 -11.36 17.26 -1.53
C ASP A 151 -10.52 15.99 -1.63
N LEU A 152 -9.27 16.10 -2.10
CA LEU A 152 -8.32 14.98 -2.12
C LEU A 152 -7.97 14.51 -0.70
N TYR A 153 -7.75 15.43 0.23
CA TYR A 153 -7.55 15.08 1.65
C TYR A 153 -8.76 14.36 2.23
N ALA A 154 -9.97 14.75 1.85
CA ALA A 154 -11.20 14.07 2.27
C ALA A 154 -11.28 12.66 1.69
N VAL A 155 -10.96 12.48 0.40
CA VAL A 155 -10.88 11.15 -0.23
C VAL A 155 -9.90 10.24 0.52
N TRP A 156 -8.70 10.75 0.85
CA TRP A 156 -7.70 10.00 1.60
C TRP A 156 -8.15 9.63 3.01
N ASN A 157 -8.74 10.58 3.74
CA ASN A 157 -9.20 10.33 5.10
C ASN A 157 -10.54 9.55 5.16
N ALA A 158 -11.24 9.34 4.05
CA ALA A 158 -12.50 8.57 4.01
C ALA A 158 -12.29 7.06 3.95
N LYS A 159 -11.12 6.61 3.47
CA LYS A 159 -10.83 5.21 3.09
C LYS A 159 -11.19 4.20 4.18
N LEU A 160 -10.78 4.48 5.42
CA LEU A 160 -10.98 3.56 6.54
C LEU A 160 -12.43 3.41 6.95
N TRP A 161 -13.17 4.52 7.02
CA TRP A 161 -14.60 4.46 7.29
C TRP A 161 -15.35 3.72 6.20
N LEU A 162 -15.04 3.99 4.93
CA LEU A 162 -15.68 3.33 3.79
C LEU A 162 -15.40 1.83 3.79
N LEU A 163 -14.16 1.43 4.10
CA LEU A 163 -13.82 0.02 4.21
C LEU A 163 -14.58 -0.68 5.34
N ASP A 164 -14.56 -0.13 6.56
CA ASP A 164 -15.31 -0.73 7.68
C ASP A 164 -16.82 -0.71 7.40
N ASN A 165 -17.36 0.37 6.82
CA ASN A 165 -18.77 0.46 6.45
C ASN A 165 -19.21 -0.62 5.47
N ALA A 166 -18.43 -0.87 4.40
CA ALA A 166 -18.69 -1.92 3.43
C ALA A 166 -18.75 -3.29 4.10
N VAL A 167 -17.79 -3.58 5.00
CA VAL A 167 -17.74 -4.83 5.76
C VAL A 167 -18.96 -5.01 6.65
N GLN A 168 -19.35 -3.97 7.40
CA GLN A 168 -20.54 -4.03 8.24
C GLN A 168 -21.83 -4.19 7.44
N GLN A 169 -21.92 -3.57 6.25
CA GLN A 169 -23.08 -3.70 5.37
C GLN A 169 -23.21 -5.12 4.84
N LEU A 170 -22.16 -5.68 4.24
CA LEU A 170 -22.16 -7.03 3.70
C LEU A 170 -22.42 -8.08 4.77
N LYS A 171 -21.89 -7.89 5.98
CA LYS A 171 -22.20 -8.76 7.12
C LYS A 171 -23.70 -8.79 7.46
N ARG A 172 -24.39 -7.64 7.40
CA ARG A 172 -25.85 -7.57 7.60
C ARG A 172 -26.62 -8.29 6.48
N GLU A 173 -26.05 -8.38 5.29
CA GLU A 173 -26.59 -9.09 4.14
C GLU A 173 -26.24 -10.59 4.14
N GLY A 174 -25.52 -11.07 5.16
CA GLY A 174 -25.11 -12.47 5.29
C GLY A 174 -23.83 -12.83 4.52
N GLU A 175 -23.09 -11.83 4.03
CA GLU A 175 -21.80 -12.01 3.40
C GLU A 175 -20.64 -11.74 4.38
N GLU A 176 -19.85 -12.76 4.67
CA GLU A 176 -18.66 -12.66 5.52
C GLU A 176 -17.38 -12.95 4.73
N TYR A 177 -16.30 -12.26 5.12
CA TYR A 177 -14.99 -12.32 4.47
C TYR A 177 -13.90 -12.55 5.50
N ASP A 178 -12.87 -13.32 5.14
CA ASP A 178 -11.73 -13.61 6.01
C ASP A 178 -10.71 -12.46 5.99
N TYR A 179 -10.62 -11.76 4.86
CA TYR A 179 -9.78 -10.58 4.67
C TYR A 179 -10.50 -9.49 3.89
N VAL A 180 -10.20 -8.25 4.26
CA VAL A 180 -10.74 -7.05 3.65
C VAL A 180 -9.59 -6.08 3.39
N PHE A 181 -9.52 -5.53 2.17
CA PHE A 181 -8.47 -4.60 1.78
C PHE A 181 -9.03 -3.35 1.14
N TRP A 182 -8.44 -2.22 1.47
CA TRP A 182 -8.58 -1.02 0.66
C TRP A 182 -7.64 -1.15 -0.52
N ASN A 183 -8.11 -0.79 -1.72
CA ASN A 183 -7.25 -0.63 -2.89
C ASN A 183 -7.74 0.57 -3.71
N ASP A 184 -6.88 1.56 -3.93
CA ASP A 184 -7.23 2.70 -4.79
C ASP A 184 -7.58 2.21 -6.20
N ALA A 185 -8.69 2.70 -6.75
CA ALA A 185 -9.18 2.30 -8.08
C ALA A 185 -8.20 2.62 -9.22
N GLY A 186 -7.28 3.55 -8.99
CA GLY A 186 -6.22 3.98 -9.92
C GLY A 186 -4.86 3.34 -9.68
N SER A 187 -4.76 2.28 -8.86
CA SER A 187 -3.48 1.62 -8.54
C SER A 187 -2.98 0.71 -9.67
N PHE A 188 -3.87 0.14 -10.48
CA PHE A 188 -3.50 -0.69 -11.64
C PHE A 188 -3.30 0.17 -12.88
N ARG A 189 -2.15 0.84 -12.96
CA ARG A 189 -1.86 1.84 -14.00
C ARG A 189 -1.35 1.30 -15.33
N TRP A 190 -0.91 0.04 -15.32
CA TRP A 190 -0.35 -0.63 -16.49
C TRP A 190 -1.05 -1.96 -16.66
N ASP A 191 -0.97 -2.51 -17.87
CA ASP A 191 -1.40 -3.87 -18.11
C ASP A 191 -0.64 -4.85 -17.19
N HIS A 192 -1.36 -5.85 -16.69
CA HIS A 192 -0.83 -6.87 -15.79
C HIS A 192 -1.48 -8.23 -16.08
N PRO A 193 -0.85 -9.34 -15.68
CA PRO A 193 -1.44 -10.67 -15.80
C PRO A 193 -2.36 -11.04 -14.63
N TYR A 194 -2.45 -10.19 -13.60
CA TYR A 194 -3.21 -10.48 -12.39
C TYR A 194 -4.71 -10.61 -12.68
N THR A 195 -5.30 -11.67 -12.16
CA THR A 195 -6.72 -12.00 -12.27
C THR A 195 -7.30 -12.32 -10.91
N ARG A 196 -6.76 -13.31 -10.18
CA ARG A 196 -7.26 -13.70 -8.86
C ARG A 196 -6.55 -12.93 -7.74
N TRP A 197 -6.46 -11.62 -7.89
CA TRP A 197 -5.66 -10.77 -7.00
C TRP A 197 -6.50 -10.04 -5.94
N PRO A 198 -6.00 -9.89 -4.69
CA PRO A 198 -4.90 -10.63 -4.10
C PRO A 198 -5.18 -12.13 -4.12
N ASP A 199 -4.13 -12.94 -4.32
CA ASP A 199 -4.31 -14.40 -4.31
C ASP A 199 -4.63 -14.88 -2.89
N PRO A 200 -5.79 -15.54 -2.65
CA PRO A 200 -6.20 -15.95 -1.32
C PRO A 200 -5.18 -16.78 -0.56
N LYS A 201 -4.54 -17.74 -1.24
CA LYS A 201 -3.50 -18.57 -0.65
C LYS A 201 -2.29 -17.73 -0.27
N ARG A 202 -1.83 -16.86 -1.17
CA ARG A 202 -0.70 -15.95 -0.90
C ARG A 202 -0.98 -15.02 0.28
N VAL A 203 -2.21 -14.51 0.41
CA VAL A 203 -2.60 -13.67 1.55
C VAL A 203 -2.53 -14.45 2.86
N ASP A 204 -3.05 -15.69 2.91
CA ASP A 204 -2.96 -16.49 4.14
C ASP A 204 -1.50 -16.82 4.49
N GLU A 205 -0.67 -17.20 3.51
CA GLU A 205 0.77 -17.41 3.70
C GLU A 205 1.48 -16.19 4.33
N VAL A 206 1.13 -14.97 3.89
CA VAL A 206 1.70 -13.73 4.43
C VAL A 206 1.33 -13.54 5.89
N TRP A 207 0.08 -13.82 6.28
CA TRP A 207 -0.36 -13.73 7.67
C TRP A 207 0.23 -14.84 8.54
N GLN A 208 0.31 -16.08 8.04
CA GLN A 208 0.96 -17.17 8.76
C GLN A 208 2.44 -16.85 9.00
N ALA A 209 3.15 -16.35 8.00
CA ALA A 209 4.53 -15.91 8.17
C ALA A 209 4.67 -14.78 9.21
N GLY A 210 3.73 -13.83 9.23
CA GLY A 210 3.66 -12.81 10.27
C GLY A 210 3.49 -13.41 11.67
N LEU A 211 2.51 -14.32 11.84
CA LEU A 211 2.24 -15.00 13.11
C LEU A 211 3.41 -15.84 13.60
N GLU A 212 4.08 -16.58 12.70
CA GLU A 212 5.27 -17.36 13.01
C GLU A 212 6.41 -16.46 13.52
N GLN A 213 6.64 -15.31 12.87
CA GLN A 213 7.62 -14.33 13.32
C GLN A 213 7.26 -13.76 14.71
N ALA A 214 5.98 -13.42 14.94
CA ALA A 214 5.53 -12.93 16.25
C ALA A 214 5.74 -13.99 17.35
N ARG A 215 5.44 -15.26 17.07
CA ARG A 215 5.67 -16.38 17.99
C ARG A 215 7.17 -16.56 18.25
N ALA A 216 8.01 -16.52 17.22
CA ALA A 216 9.46 -16.61 17.37
C ALA A 216 10.03 -15.46 18.24
N ALA A 217 9.41 -14.28 18.20
CA ALA A 217 9.74 -13.14 19.05
C ALA A 217 9.13 -13.22 20.48
N GLY A 218 8.46 -14.31 20.84
CA GLY A 218 7.88 -14.54 22.17
C GLY A 218 6.44 -14.04 22.35
N ASN A 219 5.80 -13.49 21.31
CA ASN A 219 4.39 -13.08 21.36
C ASN A 219 3.47 -14.27 21.06
N MET A 220 3.26 -15.13 22.06
CA MET A 220 2.40 -16.32 21.95
C MET A 220 0.91 -15.98 21.77
N THR A 221 0.50 -14.76 22.09
CA THR A 221 -0.88 -14.29 22.01
C THR A 221 -1.20 -13.60 20.68
N ALA A 222 -0.25 -13.55 19.73
CA ALA A 222 -0.51 -12.97 18.42
C ALA A 222 -1.60 -13.76 17.70
N ARG A 223 -2.65 -13.06 17.27
CA ARG A 223 -3.76 -13.61 16.50
C ARG A 223 -3.85 -12.93 15.15
N LYS A 224 -4.42 -13.62 14.16
CA LYS A 224 -4.63 -13.09 12.81
C LYS A 224 -5.46 -11.80 12.84
N GLU A 225 -6.40 -11.72 13.77
CA GLU A 225 -7.32 -10.59 13.99
C GLU A 225 -6.65 -9.37 14.64
N ASP A 226 -5.37 -9.47 15.02
CA ASP A 226 -4.58 -8.38 15.57
C ASP A 226 -3.52 -7.85 14.58
N ILE A 227 -3.47 -8.40 13.36
CA ILE A 227 -2.45 -8.09 12.35
C ILE A 227 -3.05 -7.32 11.17
N LEU A 228 -2.40 -6.20 10.86
CA LEU A 228 -2.68 -5.30 9.75
C LEU A 228 -1.53 -5.37 8.73
N PHE A 229 -1.85 -5.32 7.44
CA PHE A 229 -0.87 -5.31 6.36
C PHE A 229 -0.80 -3.95 5.67
N PHE A 230 0.44 -3.50 5.41
CA PHE A 230 0.73 -2.31 4.60
C PHE A 230 1.89 -2.54 3.62
N PRO A 231 1.87 -1.93 2.42
CA PRO A 231 3.08 -1.74 1.63
C PRO A 231 3.97 -0.68 2.28
N LEU A 232 5.26 -0.99 2.37
CA LEU A 232 6.28 -0.16 2.98
C LEU A 232 7.35 0.19 1.94
N THR A 233 7.68 1.47 1.85
CA THR A 233 8.60 2.02 0.86
C THR A 233 9.91 2.50 1.48
N GLY A 234 9.88 2.87 2.77
CA GLY A 234 11.03 3.44 3.49
C GLY A 234 11.08 3.04 4.96
N THR A 235 11.96 3.71 5.70
CA THR A 235 12.13 3.56 7.15
C THR A 235 12.17 4.93 7.83
N TYR A 236 12.11 4.97 9.15
CA TYR A 236 12.20 6.21 9.91
C TYR A 236 13.64 6.73 9.96
N ASP A 237 13.79 8.04 9.78
CA ASP A 237 15.04 8.74 10.09
C ASP A 237 15.30 8.70 11.61
N TRP A 238 16.57 8.54 11.99
CA TRP A 238 17.02 8.46 13.38
C TRP A 238 16.47 9.57 14.28
N LEU A 239 16.31 10.81 13.78
CA LEU A 239 15.82 11.93 14.59
C LEU A 239 14.38 11.72 15.06
N ARG A 240 13.61 10.85 14.38
CA ARG A 240 12.24 10.48 14.78
C ARG A 240 12.19 9.65 16.06
N ARG A 241 13.34 9.18 16.59
CA ARG A 241 13.40 8.56 17.94
C ARG A 241 12.91 9.49 19.06
N TYR A 242 12.92 10.81 18.82
CA TYR A 242 12.46 11.82 19.78
C TYR A 242 11.02 12.26 19.54
N TRP A 243 10.36 11.70 18.52
CA TRP A 243 8.95 12.00 18.24
C TRP A 243 8.08 11.56 19.41
N ARG A 244 7.14 12.41 19.77
CA ARG A 244 6.10 12.16 20.76
C ARG A 244 4.75 12.20 20.08
N GLU A 245 3.78 11.54 20.69
CA GLU A 245 2.39 11.52 20.25
C GLU A 245 1.81 12.94 19.96
N ASP A 246 2.22 13.94 20.74
CA ASP A 246 1.80 15.34 20.60
C ASP A 246 2.44 16.10 19.43
N ASP A 247 3.54 15.57 18.86
CA ASP A 247 4.24 16.23 17.75
C ASP A 247 3.47 16.09 16.42
N GLY A 248 2.39 15.29 16.39
CA GLY A 248 1.49 15.17 15.26
C GLY A 248 1.91 14.16 14.19
N PRO A 249 1.23 14.18 13.02
CA PRO A 249 1.51 13.25 11.94
C PRO A 249 2.95 13.28 11.43
N VAL A 250 3.54 12.09 11.24
CA VAL A 250 4.89 11.86 10.71
C VAL A 250 4.87 11.95 9.19
N ASP A 251 5.26 13.11 8.68
CA ASP A 251 5.48 13.36 7.27
C ASP A 251 6.79 12.70 6.79
N ALA A 252 6.66 11.45 6.31
CA ALA A 252 7.74 10.62 5.78
C ALA A 252 7.23 9.61 4.73
N GLU A 253 8.09 9.24 3.78
CA GLU A 253 7.79 8.24 2.76
C GLU A 253 8.11 6.82 3.29
N ILE A 254 7.28 6.34 4.21
CA ILE A 254 7.45 5.04 4.87
C ILE A 254 6.44 4.02 4.36
N SER A 255 5.19 4.45 4.19
CA SER A 255 4.07 3.61 3.84
C SER A 255 3.37 4.09 2.58
N GLU A 256 2.63 3.18 1.97
CA GLU A 256 1.80 3.42 0.81
C GLU A 256 0.33 3.54 1.25
N GLY A 257 -0.30 4.70 1.03
CA GLY A 257 -1.71 4.91 1.39
C GLY A 257 -2.72 4.26 0.43
N SER A 258 -2.28 3.73 -0.71
CA SER A 258 -3.16 3.20 -1.75
C SER A 258 -3.62 1.76 -1.54
N PHE A 259 -3.00 1.02 -0.61
CA PHE A 259 -3.39 -0.33 -0.25
C PHE A 259 -3.12 -0.65 1.21
N PHE A 260 -4.08 -1.26 1.89
CA PHE A 260 -3.91 -1.79 3.25
C PHE A 260 -5.06 -2.73 3.59
N GLY A 261 -4.90 -3.59 4.60
CA GLY A 261 -6.01 -4.43 5.03
C GLY A 261 -5.66 -5.47 6.08
N GLY A 262 -6.66 -6.29 6.41
CA GLY A 262 -6.55 -7.36 7.41
C GLY A 262 -7.88 -8.05 7.62
N SER A 263 -8.08 -8.65 8.79
CA SER A 263 -9.39 -9.19 9.16
C SER A 263 -10.44 -8.08 9.32
N PRO A 264 -11.75 -8.36 9.18
CA PRO A 264 -12.82 -7.45 9.55
C PRO A 264 -12.63 -6.81 10.94
N GLU A 265 -12.25 -7.60 11.94
CA GLU A 265 -12.01 -7.15 13.31
C GLU A 265 -10.82 -6.18 13.39
N THR A 266 -9.71 -6.53 12.71
CA THR A 266 -8.53 -5.65 12.60
C THR A 266 -8.93 -4.31 12.02
N MET A 267 -9.73 -4.31 10.95
CA MET A 267 -10.11 -3.09 10.25
C MET A 267 -11.07 -2.22 11.05
N SER A 268 -12.00 -2.82 11.78
CA SER A 268 -12.85 -2.07 12.71
C SER A 268 -12.03 -1.40 13.82
N TRP A 269 -11.05 -2.11 14.39
CA TRP A 269 -10.10 -1.53 15.35
C TRP A 269 -9.30 -0.39 14.71
N TRP A 270 -8.74 -0.61 13.52
CA TRP A 270 -7.88 0.36 12.85
C TRP A 270 -8.62 1.64 12.49
N THR A 271 -9.87 1.53 12.03
CA THR A 271 -10.76 2.68 11.78
C THR A 271 -10.97 3.52 13.04
N LYS A 272 -11.22 2.89 14.20
CA LYS A 272 -11.37 3.61 15.48
C LYS A 272 -10.10 4.33 15.90
N VAL A 273 -8.95 3.63 15.83
CA VAL A 273 -7.65 4.22 16.15
C VAL A 273 -7.34 5.40 15.24
N PHE A 274 -7.53 5.24 13.94
CA PHE A 274 -7.26 6.29 12.97
C PHE A 274 -8.07 7.55 13.25
N TYR A 275 -9.39 7.45 13.39
CA TYR A 275 -10.21 8.64 13.62
C TYR A 275 -10.00 9.27 15.00
N ALA A 276 -9.67 8.47 16.03
CA ALA A 276 -9.27 9.02 17.33
C ALA A 276 -8.04 9.94 17.21
N TYR A 277 -6.99 9.50 16.49
CA TYR A 277 -5.78 10.30 16.30
C TYR A 277 -5.93 11.43 15.29
N HIS A 278 -6.67 11.18 14.20
CA HIS A 278 -7.05 12.20 13.24
C HIS A 278 -7.72 13.39 13.96
N ASP A 279 -8.75 13.12 14.77
CA ASP A 279 -9.49 14.16 15.48
C ASP A 279 -8.65 14.82 16.56
N TYR A 280 -7.84 14.04 17.29
CA TYR A 280 -6.91 14.53 18.31
C TYR A 280 -5.93 15.57 17.76
N TRP A 281 -5.31 15.30 16.62
CA TRP A 281 -4.35 16.20 15.97
C TRP A 281 -5.04 17.35 15.24
N LEU A 282 -6.19 17.09 14.61
CA LEU A 282 -7.02 18.13 13.98
C LEU A 282 -7.45 19.19 14.99
N GLN A 283 -7.89 18.79 16.20
CA GLN A 283 -8.28 19.71 17.27
C GLN A 283 -7.13 20.59 17.77
N ARG A 284 -5.88 20.13 17.63
CA ARG A 284 -4.66 20.88 17.96
C ARG A 284 -4.18 21.78 16.82
N GLY A 285 -4.89 21.79 15.69
CA GLY A 285 -4.49 22.56 14.51
C GLY A 285 -3.29 21.97 13.77
N LEU A 286 -2.97 20.69 13.99
CA LEU A 286 -1.91 20.00 13.27
C LEU A 286 -2.43 19.49 11.92
N PHE A 287 -1.56 19.40 10.91
CA PHE A 287 -1.93 18.99 9.57
C PHE A 287 -2.26 17.50 9.50
N VAL A 288 -3.51 17.16 9.19
CA VAL A 288 -4.02 15.77 9.04
C VAL A 288 -4.52 15.47 7.62
N GLY A 289 -4.16 16.30 6.64
CA GLY A 289 -4.69 16.19 5.28
C GLY A 289 -4.29 14.91 4.55
N LYS A 290 -3.13 14.32 4.89
CA LYS A 290 -2.58 13.11 4.26
C LYS A 290 -2.78 11.91 5.18
N ASP A 291 -3.52 10.91 4.72
CA ASP A 291 -3.73 9.63 5.42
C ASP A 291 -2.40 8.93 5.75
N GLN A 292 -1.47 8.94 4.79
CA GLN A 292 -0.13 8.35 4.91
C GLN A 292 0.64 8.88 6.13
N THR A 293 0.55 10.18 6.45
CA THR A 293 1.30 10.75 7.59
C THR A 293 0.69 10.33 8.93
N ILE A 294 -0.63 10.12 8.96
CA ILE A 294 -1.33 9.54 10.11
C ILE A 294 -0.91 8.07 10.26
N PHE A 295 -0.96 7.26 9.18
CA PHE A 295 -0.53 5.85 9.21
C PHE A 295 0.89 5.70 9.76
N ASN A 296 1.84 6.48 9.24
CA ASN A 296 3.23 6.44 9.70
C ASN A 296 3.38 6.75 11.20
N SER A 297 2.51 7.59 11.76
CA SER A 297 2.54 7.91 13.19
C SER A 297 1.95 6.77 14.01
N LEU A 298 0.85 6.20 13.52
CA LEU A 298 0.21 5.05 14.14
C LEU A 298 1.10 3.81 14.11
N PHE A 299 1.99 3.69 13.13
CA PHE A 299 3.02 2.66 13.08
C PHE A 299 4.05 2.80 14.20
N LEU A 300 4.38 4.02 14.64
CA LEU A 300 5.22 4.25 15.82
C LEU A 300 4.48 3.94 17.13
N LEU A 301 3.18 4.16 17.15
CA LEU A 301 2.34 3.92 18.33
C LEU A 301 1.97 2.43 18.45
N PHE A 302 1.69 1.73 17.36
CA PHE A 302 1.22 0.34 17.34
C PHE A 302 2.08 -0.56 16.43
N PRO A 303 3.41 -0.52 16.53
CA PRO A 303 4.30 -1.24 15.61
C PRO A 303 4.12 -2.77 15.64
N SER A 304 3.72 -3.32 16.79
CA SER A 304 3.47 -4.76 16.99
C SER A 304 2.14 -5.27 16.43
N ARG A 305 1.36 -4.41 15.74
CA ARG A 305 0.13 -4.79 15.03
C ARG A 305 0.27 -4.74 13.51
N VAL A 306 1.43 -4.32 12.99
CA VAL A 306 1.59 -4.05 11.55
C VAL A 306 2.70 -4.92 10.97
N ILE A 307 2.32 -5.71 9.97
CA ILE A 307 3.23 -6.36 9.03
C ILE A 307 3.17 -5.64 7.69
N GLY A 308 4.14 -5.91 6.83
CA GLY A 308 4.14 -5.37 5.49
C GLY A 308 5.11 -6.04 4.55
N VAL A 309 5.10 -5.50 3.33
CA VAL A 309 6.10 -5.79 2.31
C VAL A 309 6.99 -4.57 2.16
N TRP A 310 8.30 -4.75 2.35
CA TRP A 310 9.27 -3.67 2.23
C TRP A 310 10.22 -3.94 1.07
N ILE A 311 10.01 -3.24 -0.05
CA ILE A 311 10.81 -3.43 -1.28
C ILE A 311 12.29 -3.09 -1.07
N SER A 312 12.57 -2.17 -0.15
CA SER A 312 13.93 -1.72 0.17
C SER A 312 14.47 -2.37 1.45
N ASP A 313 13.92 -3.51 1.87
CA ASP A 313 14.38 -4.24 3.06
C ASP A 313 15.88 -4.56 2.96
N PRO A 314 16.72 -4.00 3.85
CA PRO A 314 18.16 -4.22 3.81
C PRO A 314 18.53 -5.69 3.99
N ALA A 315 17.70 -6.50 4.65
CA ALA A 315 17.96 -7.92 4.86
C ALA A 315 17.82 -8.76 3.57
N THR A 316 17.06 -8.28 2.58
CA THR A 316 16.85 -8.99 1.30
C THR A 316 17.55 -8.30 0.13
N ASN A 317 18.07 -7.09 0.34
CA ASN A 317 18.80 -6.30 -0.65
C ASN A 317 20.27 -6.76 -0.84
N ILE A 318 20.46 -8.06 -1.06
CA ILE A 318 21.76 -8.70 -1.38
C ILE A 318 21.98 -8.71 -2.91
N GLY A 319 21.33 -7.78 -3.63
CA GLY A 319 21.37 -7.70 -5.09
C GLY A 319 22.60 -6.97 -5.63
N LEU A 320 22.71 -6.91 -6.96
CA LEU A 320 23.66 -5.98 -7.59
C LEU A 320 23.36 -4.54 -7.11
N PRO A 321 24.39 -3.69 -6.93
CA PRO A 321 24.16 -2.31 -6.53
C PRO A 321 23.13 -1.65 -7.46
N PRO A 322 22.21 -0.79 -6.98
CA PRO A 322 21.13 -0.22 -7.79
C PRO A 322 21.58 0.51 -9.06
N ARG A 323 22.86 0.89 -9.18
CA ARG A 323 23.43 1.43 -10.42
C ARG A 323 23.48 0.42 -11.57
N PHE A 324 23.49 -0.87 -11.24
CA PHE A 324 23.59 -1.99 -12.17
C PHE A 324 22.28 -2.77 -12.32
N ASP A 325 21.24 -2.43 -11.55
CA ASP A 325 19.87 -2.95 -11.74
C ASP A 325 18.85 -1.80 -11.80
N THR A 326 17.56 -2.10 -11.82
CA THR A 326 16.46 -1.12 -11.79
C THR A 326 15.94 -0.85 -10.38
N GLY A 327 16.31 -1.69 -9.41
CA GLY A 327 15.93 -1.58 -8.01
C GLY A 327 16.57 -2.66 -7.12
N PRO A 328 16.36 -2.59 -5.80
CA PRO A 328 16.94 -3.51 -4.81
C PRO A 328 16.54 -4.98 -5.02
N LEU A 329 15.38 -5.22 -5.62
CA LEU A 329 14.85 -6.56 -5.88
C LEU A 329 14.95 -6.98 -7.36
N GLY A 330 15.73 -6.27 -8.19
CA GLY A 330 15.81 -6.52 -9.63
C GLY A 330 14.79 -5.70 -10.43
N ALA A 331 14.38 -6.23 -11.58
CA ALA A 331 13.43 -5.67 -12.55
C ALA A 331 11.97 -5.54 -12.05
N CYS A 332 11.74 -4.92 -10.89
CA CYS A 332 10.45 -4.88 -10.20
C CYS A 332 9.63 -3.62 -10.53
N GLY A 333 9.13 -3.47 -11.75
CA GLY A 333 8.11 -2.48 -12.14
C GLY A 333 8.22 -1.10 -11.47
N ASN A 334 7.09 -0.53 -11.05
CA ASN A 334 7.07 0.65 -10.19
C ASN A 334 7.06 0.20 -8.71
N PRO A 335 8.05 0.60 -7.89
CA PRO A 335 8.13 0.22 -6.47
C PRO A 335 6.88 0.56 -5.65
N TRP A 336 6.20 1.66 -5.99
CA TRP A 336 4.96 2.15 -5.35
C TRP A 336 3.82 1.11 -5.42
N HIS A 337 3.82 0.26 -6.44
CA HIS A 337 2.80 -0.77 -6.65
C HIS A 337 3.33 -2.20 -6.47
N TYR A 338 4.50 -2.36 -5.85
CA TYR A 338 5.14 -3.67 -5.70
C TYR A 338 4.28 -4.68 -4.91
N TYR A 339 3.41 -4.21 -4.01
CA TYR A 339 2.47 -5.05 -3.28
C TYR A 339 1.54 -5.86 -4.21
N GLN A 340 1.24 -5.34 -5.41
CA GLN A 340 0.43 -6.06 -6.38
C GLN A 340 1.12 -7.36 -6.81
N TYR A 341 2.40 -7.27 -7.14
CA TYR A 341 3.24 -8.44 -7.45
C TYR A 341 3.41 -9.35 -6.24
N PHE A 342 3.70 -8.78 -5.07
CA PHE A 342 3.95 -9.55 -3.84
C PHE A 342 2.75 -10.42 -3.42
N LEU A 343 1.53 -9.93 -3.62
CA LEU A 343 0.28 -10.60 -3.27
C LEU A 343 -0.34 -11.40 -4.44
N ALA A 344 0.27 -11.39 -5.62
CA ALA A 344 -0.16 -12.22 -6.74
C ALA A 344 0.23 -13.69 -6.53
N SER A 345 -0.43 -14.60 -7.26
CA SER A 345 -0.04 -16.01 -7.28
C SER A 345 1.36 -16.20 -7.87
N GLN A 346 2.02 -17.30 -7.55
CA GLN A 346 3.37 -17.58 -8.08
C GLN A 346 3.42 -17.60 -9.62
N GLU A 347 2.35 -18.06 -10.26
CA GLU A 347 2.24 -18.10 -11.71
C GLU A 347 2.09 -16.71 -12.32
N GLU A 348 1.19 -15.88 -11.77
CA GLU A 348 1.04 -14.49 -12.22
C GLU A 348 2.32 -13.67 -11.97
N GLN A 349 3.01 -13.91 -10.85
CA GLN A 349 4.33 -13.32 -10.59
C GLN A 349 5.34 -13.70 -11.67
N ARG A 350 5.39 -14.98 -12.07
CA ARG A 350 6.30 -15.46 -13.14
C ARG A 350 6.00 -14.76 -14.46
N VAL A 351 4.74 -14.66 -14.84
CA VAL A 351 4.33 -13.94 -16.06
C VAL A 351 4.69 -12.45 -15.98
N MET A 352 4.48 -11.82 -14.83
CA MET A 352 4.83 -10.40 -14.65
C MET A 352 6.35 -10.17 -14.72
N ARG A 353 7.17 -11.05 -14.13
CA ARG A 353 8.64 -11.00 -14.25
C ARG A 353 9.07 -11.03 -15.72
N GLN A 354 8.54 -11.97 -16.48
CA GLN A 354 8.86 -12.12 -17.90
C GLN A 354 8.48 -10.85 -18.67
N ARG A 355 7.30 -10.28 -18.40
CA ARG A 355 6.87 -9.03 -19.02
C ARG A 355 7.82 -7.88 -18.73
N TRP A 356 8.20 -7.66 -17.47
CA TRP A 356 9.15 -6.61 -17.12
C TRP A 356 10.50 -6.78 -17.79
N MET A 357 10.99 -8.02 -17.91
CA MET A 357 12.23 -8.30 -18.62
C MET A 357 12.12 -7.96 -20.12
N THR A 358 11.02 -8.35 -20.78
CA THR A 358 10.76 -8.00 -22.17
C THR A 358 10.66 -6.48 -22.39
N ASP A 359 9.93 -5.78 -21.51
CA ASP A 359 9.79 -4.33 -21.57
C ASP A 359 11.15 -3.62 -21.38
N LEU A 360 12.01 -4.15 -20.51
CA LEU A 360 13.37 -3.64 -20.32
C LEU A 360 14.26 -3.89 -21.54
N GLU A 361 14.21 -5.08 -22.12
CA GLU A 361 14.97 -5.42 -23.33
C GLU A 361 14.59 -4.51 -24.51
N ALA A 362 13.29 -4.25 -24.69
CA ALA A 362 12.78 -3.34 -25.70
C ALA A 362 13.29 -1.89 -25.52
N ARG A 363 13.43 -1.42 -24.27
CA ARG A 363 13.98 -0.08 -23.98
C ARG A 363 15.48 0.05 -24.23
N VAL A 364 16.22 -1.05 -24.13
CA VAL A 364 17.69 -1.08 -24.22
C VAL A 364 18.18 -1.17 -25.68
N GLU A 365 17.30 -1.22 -26.68
CA GLU A 365 17.66 -1.26 -28.11
C GLU A 365 18.38 -0.01 -28.68
N TRP A 366 18.74 0.96 -27.83
CA TRP A 366 19.55 2.15 -28.15
C TRP A 366 21.05 1.82 -28.39
N PRO A 367 21.84 2.65 -29.11
CA PRO A 367 22.88 2.26 -30.09
C PRO A 367 24.15 1.57 -29.55
N TRP A 368 24.23 1.21 -28.27
CA TRP A 368 25.41 0.61 -27.64
C TRP A 368 25.30 -0.92 -27.50
N LYS A 369 24.76 -1.60 -28.53
CA LYS A 369 24.52 -3.07 -28.54
C LYS A 369 25.79 -3.93 -28.36
N GLY A 370 27.00 -3.37 -28.48
CA GLY A 370 28.27 -4.10 -28.31
C GLY A 370 28.77 -4.21 -26.86
N TRP A 371 28.17 -3.49 -25.92
CA TRP A 371 28.63 -3.33 -24.53
C TRP A 371 27.69 -4.04 -23.53
N LYS A 372 27.21 -5.24 -23.91
CA LYS A 372 26.01 -5.89 -23.30
C LYS A 372 26.22 -6.81 -22.11
N TRP A 373 27.46 -7.17 -21.75
CA TRP A 373 27.67 -8.22 -20.75
C TRP A 373 27.35 -7.76 -19.30
N TRP A 374 27.44 -6.47 -18.99
CA TRP A 374 27.04 -5.91 -17.69
C TRP A 374 25.55 -5.55 -17.59
N LEU A 375 24.77 -5.75 -18.67
CA LEU A 375 23.33 -5.45 -18.71
C LEU A 375 22.45 -6.65 -18.35
N LYS A 376 23.01 -7.77 -17.89
CA LYS A 376 22.20 -8.87 -17.33
C LYS A 376 21.53 -8.38 -16.05
N ARG A 377 20.27 -7.93 -16.20
CA ARG A 377 19.42 -7.51 -15.09
C ARG A 377 18.88 -8.74 -14.37
N GLN A 378 18.68 -8.62 -13.06
CA GLN A 378 18.04 -9.66 -12.29
C GLN A 378 16.53 -9.59 -12.50
N GLU A 379 15.89 -10.74 -12.64
CA GLU A 379 14.44 -10.80 -12.57
C GLU A 379 13.94 -10.25 -11.23
N CYS A 380 12.73 -9.70 -11.21
CA CYS A 380 12.15 -9.19 -9.97
C CYS A 380 12.03 -10.32 -8.92
N ARG A 381 12.53 -10.10 -7.71
CA ARG A 381 12.49 -11.07 -6.61
C ARG A 381 11.32 -10.78 -5.67
N VAL A 382 10.84 -11.82 -5.00
CA VAL A 382 9.87 -11.71 -3.91
C VAL A 382 10.65 -11.49 -2.60
N THR A 383 10.33 -10.42 -1.87
CA THR A 383 10.91 -10.16 -0.53
C THR A 383 10.15 -10.92 0.56
N ARG A 384 10.58 -10.80 1.82
CA ARG A 384 9.92 -11.38 2.99
C ARG A 384 8.82 -10.46 3.54
N VAL A 385 7.99 -11.02 4.42
CA VAL A 385 7.13 -10.22 5.32
C VAL A 385 8.01 -9.57 6.39
N VAL A 386 7.75 -8.29 6.67
CA VAL A 386 8.47 -7.49 7.67
C VAL A 386 7.49 -6.98 8.71
N TRP A 387 7.86 -7.05 9.99
CA TRP A 387 7.14 -6.36 11.06
C TRP A 387 7.61 -4.91 11.17
N VAL A 388 6.67 -3.97 11.30
CA VAL A 388 7.00 -2.57 11.57
C VAL A 388 7.76 -2.45 12.90
N GLN A 389 7.48 -3.32 13.87
CA GLN A 389 8.26 -3.40 15.11
C GLN A 389 9.75 -3.65 14.89
N ASP A 390 10.11 -4.50 13.94
CA ASP A 390 11.52 -4.75 13.61
C ASP A 390 12.15 -3.51 12.97
N MET A 391 11.43 -2.87 12.04
CA MET A 391 11.89 -1.62 11.42
C MET A 391 12.11 -0.50 12.45
N VAL A 392 11.22 -0.37 13.42
CA VAL A 392 11.34 0.59 14.52
C VAL A 392 12.52 0.25 15.44
N ASN A 393 12.70 -1.04 15.76
CA ASN A 393 13.85 -1.50 16.55
C ASN A 393 15.18 -1.26 15.83
N ASP A 394 15.23 -1.46 14.52
CA ASP A 394 16.41 -1.22 13.70
C ASP A 394 16.71 0.27 13.59
N ALA A 395 15.67 1.11 13.45
CA ALA A 395 15.84 2.56 13.34
C ALA A 395 16.23 3.22 14.67
N PHE A 396 15.64 2.81 15.80
CA PHE A 396 15.74 3.54 17.08
C PHE A 396 16.37 2.74 18.21
N GLY A 397 16.63 1.46 18.02
CA GLY A 397 17.13 0.53 19.04
C GLY A 397 16.02 -0.28 19.71
N LYS A 398 16.38 -1.49 20.17
CA LYS A 398 15.47 -2.39 20.89
C LYS A 398 14.94 -1.73 22.16
N GLY A 399 13.63 -1.89 22.40
CA GLY A 399 12.95 -1.34 23.58
C GLY A 399 12.55 0.13 23.44
N TRP A 400 12.79 0.75 22.29
CA TRP A 400 12.19 2.04 21.98
C TRP A 400 10.67 1.91 21.95
N GLY A 401 9.99 2.93 22.48
CA GLY A 401 8.54 3.02 22.44
C GLY A 401 8.07 4.44 22.73
N VAL A 402 6.90 4.78 22.22
CA VAL A 402 6.25 6.07 22.46
C VAL A 402 5.27 5.93 23.62
N ARG A 403 5.34 6.88 24.56
CA ARG A 403 4.31 7.00 25.59
C ARG A 403 3.02 7.49 24.93
N LYS A 404 1.98 6.67 24.98
CA LYS A 404 0.62 7.01 24.57
C LYS A 404 -0.08 7.74 25.70
N THR A 405 -0.75 8.83 25.37
CA THR A 405 -1.51 9.70 26.27
C THR A 405 -2.97 9.77 25.85
N LEU A 406 -3.27 9.55 24.56
CA LEU A 406 -4.64 9.45 24.08
C LEU A 406 -5.27 8.11 24.51
N GLN A 407 -6.42 8.20 25.16
CA GLN A 407 -7.29 7.05 25.40
C GLN A 407 -8.17 6.84 24.18
N ILE A 408 -8.07 5.66 23.57
CA ILE A 408 -8.92 5.28 22.44
C ILE A 408 -10.23 4.73 23.01
N PRO A 409 -11.39 5.26 22.61
CA PRO A 409 -12.70 4.83 23.10
C PRO A 409 -13.10 3.42 22.67
#